data_AF-A0A960DCR0-F1
#
_entry.id   AF-A0A960DCR0-F1
#
_cell.length_a   1.000
_cell.length_b   1.000
_cell.length_c   1.000
_cell.angle_alpha   90.00
_cell.angle_beta   90.00
_cell.angle_gamma   90.00
#
_symmetry.space_group_name_H-M   'P 1'
#
loop_
_entity.id
_entity.type
_entity.pdbx_description
1 polymer ?
#
loop_
_entity_poly.entity_id
_entity_poly.type
_entity_poly.pdbx_seq_one_letter_code
_entity_poly.pdbx_strand_id
1 'polypeptide(L)'
;GGIHEIYFPYVLMKPKLIIATILGGMTGIFINVLFGSGLRAPAAPGSIIAVYAQTASGSYLGVTLSVLGAAGVSFAVAALLLKTDRATDEPDLAAATAGMEALKGKKSSVASALVGQDGTTLTKTINTIVFACDAGMGSSAMGASVLRRKIQKAGFGDVKVTNAAISNLTDTYDLVVSHRDLTDRARQKTPSAAHVSVEDFMSSPRYDEIVEQLEQTNGAGTAPDAVAEDAAVEPSEPSEGGAEVLLLESIVLNGTARTAADAITEAGQLLVAAGAVEPAYVEAMHAREKSISTYMGNGLAIPHGTNEAKDTIRRTGLSFVRYSEPIDWNGKPAEFVVGIAGAGKDHMALLTKIAQVFLKTEDVARLREAQTAEEIQAILAGGDK
;
A
#
# COMPACT_ATOMS: atom_id res chain seq x y z
N GLY A 1 -0.81 16.62 -18.17
CA GLY A 1 -0.44 15.45 -17.35
C GLY A 1 -1.52 14.39 -17.46
N GLY A 2 -1.17 13.12 -17.57
CA GLY A 2 -2.09 11.97 -17.66
C GLY A 2 -1.90 11.09 -18.90
N ILE A 3 -2.29 11.55 -20.09
CA ILE A 3 -2.28 10.68 -21.30
C ILE A 3 -0.87 10.50 -21.91
N HIS A 4 0.08 11.38 -21.59
CA HIS A 4 1.47 11.23 -22.03
C HIS A 4 2.04 9.86 -21.61
N GLU A 5 1.55 9.28 -20.53
CA GLU A 5 2.03 8.00 -20.02
C GLU A 5 1.65 6.81 -20.92
N ILE A 6 0.55 6.93 -21.68
CA ILE A 6 0.00 5.83 -22.50
C ILE A 6 0.69 5.72 -23.86
N TYR A 7 1.05 6.86 -24.49
CA TYR A 7 1.65 6.84 -25.83
C TYR A 7 3.17 6.96 -25.84
N PHE A 8 3.78 7.44 -24.74
CA PHE A 8 5.24 7.50 -24.65
C PHE A 8 5.93 6.14 -24.83
N PRO A 9 5.38 4.96 -24.47
CA PRO A 9 6.10 3.71 -24.68
C PRO A 9 6.32 3.52 -26.19
N TYR A 10 5.26 3.72 -26.98
CA TYR A 10 5.29 3.65 -28.44
C TYR A 10 6.27 4.65 -29.09
N VAL A 11 6.42 5.85 -28.52
CA VAL A 11 7.40 6.84 -29.00
C VAL A 11 8.82 6.42 -28.65
N LEU A 12 9.03 5.83 -27.45
CA LEU A 12 10.34 5.39 -26.98
C LEU A 12 10.79 4.07 -27.65
N MET A 13 9.87 3.24 -28.14
CA MET A 13 10.18 2.07 -28.98
C MET A 13 11.01 2.42 -30.20
N LYS A 14 10.76 3.59 -30.78
CA LYS A 14 11.51 4.12 -31.91
C LYS A 14 11.93 5.55 -31.58
N PRO A 15 13.07 5.77 -30.90
CA PRO A 15 13.47 7.10 -30.40
C PRO A 15 13.46 8.22 -31.44
N LYS A 16 13.60 7.90 -32.73
CA LYS A 16 13.42 8.86 -33.85
C LYS A 16 12.03 9.53 -33.84
N LEU A 17 10.98 8.86 -33.33
CA LEU A 17 9.63 9.40 -33.19
C LEU A 17 9.53 10.54 -32.16
N ILE A 18 10.52 10.70 -31.26
CA ILE A 18 10.59 11.87 -30.38
C ILE A 18 10.61 13.16 -31.21
N ILE A 19 11.27 13.16 -32.37
CA ILE A 19 11.30 14.31 -33.30
C ILE A 19 9.87 14.69 -33.72
N ALA A 20 9.01 13.71 -33.99
CA ALA A 20 7.61 13.96 -34.37
C ALA A 20 6.80 14.60 -33.23
N THR A 21 7.05 14.19 -31.98
CA THR A 21 6.39 14.78 -30.80
C THR A 21 6.86 16.21 -30.52
N ILE A 22 8.17 16.48 -30.68
CA ILE A 22 8.75 17.81 -30.50
C ILE A 22 8.18 18.77 -31.57
N LEU A 23 8.22 18.37 -32.84
CA LEU A 23 7.74 19.22 -33.94
C LEU A 23 6.23 19.49 -33.87
N GLY A 24 5.43 18.49 -33.46
CA GLY A 24 4.01 18.70 -33.20
C GLY A 24 3.77 19.68 -32.05
N GLY A 25 4.48 19.51 -30.93
CA GLY A 25 4.41 20.43 -29.79
C GLY A 25 4.81 21.86 -30.16
N MET A 26 5.90 22.04 -30.90
CA MET A 26 6.33 23.33 -31.42
C MET A 26 5.28 23.97 -32.33
N THR A 27 4.63 23.19 -33.19
CA THR A 27 3.56 23.66 -34.07
C THR A 27 2.36 24.15 -33.27
N GLY A 28 1.92 23.39 -32.27
CA GLY A 28 0.82 23.81 -31.40
C GLY A 28 1.11 25.10 -30.63
N ILE A 29 2.33 25.22 -30.07
CA ILE A 29 2.76 26.46 -29.38
C ILE A 29 2.80 27.63 -30.37
N PHE A 30 3.37 27.43 -31.55
CA PHE A 30 3.45 28.46 -32.58
C PHE A 30 2.07 28.98 -33.00
N ILE A 31 1.10 28.08 -33.23
CA ILE A 31 -0.28 28.47 -33.56
C ILE A 31 -0.91 29.26 -32.42
N ASN A 32 -0.72 28.84 -31.17
CA ASN A 32 -1.23 29.59 -30.02
C ASN A 32 -0.62 30.99 -29.90
N VAL A 33 0.69 31.13 -30.13
CA VAL A 33 1.38 32.43 -30.17
C VAL A 33 0.84 33.31 -31.30
N LEU A 34 0.64 32.74 -32.50
CA LEU A 34 0.15 33.47 -33.67
C LEU A 34 -1.28 34.01 -33.48
N PHE A 35 -2.15 33.24 -32.82
CA PHE A 35 -3.54 33.62 -32.56
C PHE A 35 -3.75 34.35 -31.23
N GLY A 36 -2.70 34.51 -30.41
CA GLY A 36 -2.81 35.01 -29.04
C GLY A 36 -3.77 34.18 -28.17
N SER A 37 -3.86 32.87 -28.43
CA SER A 37 -4.80 31.96 -27.78
C SER A 37 -4.16 31.17 -26.64
N GLY A 38 -4.96 30.82 -25.64
CA GLY A 38 -4.47 30.04 -24.50
C GLY A 38 -5.57 29.55 -23.56
N LEU A 39 -5.12 28.88 -22.50
CA LEU A 39 -5.95 28.36 -21.42
C LEU A 39 -5.92 29.32 -20.22
N ARG A 40 -7.01 29.35 -19.45
CA ARG A 40 -7.14 30.12 -18.21
C ARG A 40 -6.43 29.46 -17.03
N ALA A 41 -6.30 28.14 -17.06
CA ALA A 41 -5.64 27.33 -16.06
C ALA A 41 -5.05 26.08 -16.70
N PRO A 42 -4.11 25.38 -16.04
CA PRO A 42 -3.61 24.10 -16.53
C PRO A 42 -4.76 23.09 -16.74
N ALA A 43 -4.78 22.44 -17.91
CA ALA A 43 -5.75 21.38 -18.20
C ALA A 43 -5.35 20.07 -17.50
N ALA A 44 -6.18 19.62 -16.54
CA ALA A 44 -6.04 18.35 -15.82
C ALA A 44 -7.42 17.74 -15.51
N PRO A 45 -7.61 16.41 -15.62
CA PRO A 45 -6.69 15.44 -16.21
C PRO A 45 -6.50 15.70 -17.71
N GLY A 46 -5.33 15.32 -18.25
CA GLY A 46 -5.03 15.54 -19.67
C GLY A 46 -6.13 14.93 -20.54
N SER A 47 -6.88 15.76 -21.25
CA SER A 47 -7.95 15.35 -22.17
C SER A 47 -8.36 16.56 -23.01
N ILE A 48 -8.90 16.33 -24.21
CA ILE A 48 -9.40 17.42 -25.04
C ILE A 48 -10.59 18.15 -24.38
N ILE A 49 -11.37 17.43 -23.56
CA ILE A 49 -12.47 18.00 -22.77
C ILE A 49 -11.92 19.00 -21.73
N ALA A 50 -10.87 18.62 -20.99
CA ALA A 50 -10.23 19.51 -20.02
C ALA A 50 -9.56 20.71 -20.71
N VAL A 51 -8.99 20.52 -21.91
CA VAL A 51 -8.44 21.62 -22.72
C VAL A 51 -9.56 22.60 -23.07
N TYR A 52 -10.68 22.14 -23.64
CA TYR A 52 -11.80 23.04 -23.98
C TYR A 52 -12.46 23.68 -22.78
N ALA A 53 -12.60 22.96 -21.66
CA ALA A 53 -13.15 23.50 -20.42
C ALA A 53 -12.32 24.68 -19.88
N GLN A 54 -10.99 24.63 -20.05
CA GLN A 54 -10.08 25.68 -19.60
C GLN A 54 -9.74 26.72 -20.67
N THR A 55 -10.27 26.62 -21.88
CA THR A 55 -10.01 27.58 -22.96
C THR A 55 -10.60 28.96 -22.62
N ALA A 56 -9.81 30.01 -22.82
CA ALA A 56 -10.31 31.37 -22.67
C ALA A 56 -11.40 31.68 -23.72
N SER A 57 -12.37 32.51 -23.36
CA SER A 57 -13.59 32.76 -24.16
C SER A 57 -13.34 33.24 -25.60
N GLY A 58 -12.21 33.90 -25.87
CA GLY A 58 -11.80 34.31 -27.22
C GLY A 58 -10.79 33.37 -27.91
N SER A 59 -10.40 32.27 -27.26
CA SER A 59 -9.26 31.45 -27.67
C SER A 59 -9.66 30.12 -28.32
N TYR A 60 -10.94 29.79 -28.40
CA TYR A 60 -11.42 28.51 -28.95
C TYR A 60 -10.88 28.20 -30.35
N LEU A 61 -10.94 29.15 -31.28
CA LEU A 61 -10.43 28.93 -32.63
C LEU A 61 -8.93 28.62 -32.65
N GLY A 62 -8.13 29.45 -31.97
CA GLY A 62 -6.68 29.26 -31.92
C GLY A 62 -6.27 27.98 -31.20
N VAL A 63 -6.95 27.62 -30.11
CA VAL A 63 -6.72 26.36 -29.39
C VAL A 63 -7.09 25.16 -30.26
N THR A 64 -8.24 25.17 -30.95
CA THR A 64 -8.64 24.09 -31.87
C THR A 64 -7.62 23.90 -32.99
N LEU A 65 -7.21 25.00 -33.64
CA LEU A 65 -6.19 24.96 -34.69
C LEU A 65 -4.84 24.47 -34.17
N SER A 66 -4.47 24.86 -32.94
CA SER A 66 -3.22 24.39 -32.33
C SER A 66 -3.21 22.88 -32.11
N VAL A 67 -4.32 22.31 -31.66
CA VAL A 67 -4.47 20.86 -31.43
C VAL A 67 -4.43 20.12 -32.77
N LEU A 68 -5.19 20.58 -33.76
CA LEU A 68 -5.22 19.95 -35.09
C LEU A 68 -3.88 20.07 -35.82
N GLY A 69 -3.22 21.22 -35.72
CA GLY A 69 -1.90 21.46 -36.31
C GLY A 69 -0.82 20.60 -35.66
N ALA A 70 -0.80 20.52 -34.33
CA ALA A 70 0.11 19.65 -33.60
C ALA A 70 -0.09 18.17 -33.97
N ALA A 71 -1.35 17.71 -34.01
CA ALA A 71 -1.68 16.34 -34.40
C ALA A 71 -1.28 16.05 -35.86
N GLY A 72 -1.58 16.97 -36.78
CA GLY A 72 -1.25 16.84 -38.20
C GLY A 72 0.26 16.76 -38.44
N VAL A 73 1.05 17.63 -37.80
CA VAL A 73 2.52 17.62 -37.94
C VAL A 73 3.13 16.38 -37.30
N SER A 74 2.72 16.01 -36.07
CA SER A 74 3.20 14.77 -35.45
C SER A 74 2.89 13.54 -36.31
N PHE A 75 1.67 13.46 -36.87
CA PHE A 75 1.29 12.36 -37.76
C PHE A 75 2.14 12.34 -39.04
N ALA A 76 2.27 13.47 -39.73
CA ALA A 76 3.01 13.54 -41.00
C ALA A 76 4.50 13.18 -40.81
N VAL A 77 5.14 13.71 -39.76
CA VAL A 77 6.54 13.42 -39.45
C VAL A 77 6.71 11.96 -39.01
N ALA A 78 5.85 11.46 -38.12
CA ALA A 78 5.91 10.06 -37.68
C ALA A 78 5.70 9.09 -38.85
N ALA A 79 4.70 9.35 -39.72
CA ALA A 79 4.43 8.55 -40.90
C ALA A 79 5.63 8.52 -41.86
N LEU A 80 6.29 9.66 -42.07
CA LEU A 80 7.50 9.74 -42.89
C LEU A 80 8.65 8.92 -42.28
N LEU A 81 8.92 9.10 -40.99
CA LEU A 81 9.98 8.41 -40.27
C LEU A 81 9.77 6.88 -40.24
N LEU A 82 8.54 6.43 -40.00
CA LEU A 82 8.19 5.01 -40.01
C LEU A 82 8.25 4.40 -41.40
N LYS A 83 7.84 5.14 -42.44
CA LYS A 83 7.88 4.66 -43.83
C LYS A 83 9.30 4.47 -44.35
N THR A 84 10.26 5.24 -43.84
CA THR A 84 11.69 5.07 -44.17
C THR A 84 12.34 3.89 -43.43
N ASP A 85 11.65 3.29 -42.46
CA ASP A 85 12.18 2.27 -41.55
C ASP A 85 11.54 0.92 -41.88
N ARG A 86 11.96 0.32 -43.01
CA ARG A 86 11.51 -1.01 -43.50
C ARG A 86 12.19 -2.19 -42.78
N ALA A 87 12.33 -2.12 -41.46
CA ALA A 87 12.67 -3.28 -40.66
C ALA A 87 11.38 -3.78 -39.99
N THR A 88 10.94 -4.96 -40.40
CA THR A 88 9.89 -5.76 -39.73
C THR A 88 10.46 -6.37 -38.46
N ASP A 89 10.84 -5.53 -37.51
CA ASP A 89 11.06 -5.97 -36.14
C ASP A 89 9.76 -5.77 -35.40
N GLU A 90 9.21 -6.88 -34.90
CA GLU A 90 8.01 -6.87 -34.08
C GLU A 90 8.26 -5.96 -32.87
N PRO A 91 7.43 -4.92 -32.67
CA PRO A 91 7.71 -3.90 -31.67
C PRO A 91 7.55 -4.51 -30.27
N ASP A 92 8.67 -4.77 -29.58
CA ASP A 92 8.70 -5.27 -28.18
C ASP A 92 8.24 -4.18 -27.21
N LEU A 93 6.92 -4.14 -27.03
CA LEU A 93 6.22 -3.18 -26.17
C LEU A 93 6.65 -3.31 -24.70
N ALA A 94 7.11 -4.49 -24.28
CA ALA A 94 7.59 -4.74 -22.93
C ALA A 94 8.94 -4.06 -22.70
N ALA A 95 9.89 -4.17 -23.65
CA ALA A 95 11.19 -3.51 -23.55
C ALA A 95 11.09 -1.98 -23.52
N ALA A 96 10.17 -1.39 -24.29
CA ALA A 96 10.00 0.07 -24.32
C ALA A 96 9.23 0.62 -23.12
N THR A 97 8.28 -0.16 -22.58
CA THR A 97 7.65 0.16 -21.30
C THR A 97 8.69 0.17 -20.18
N ALA A 98 9.57 -0.85 -20.15
CA ALA A 98 10.68 -0.92 -19.19
C ALA A 98 11.67 0.27 -19.33
N GLY A 99 11.96 0.71 -20.56
CA GLY A 99 12.78 1.90 -20.80
C GLY A 99 12.15 3.20 -20.29
N MET A 100 10.83 3.35 -20.40
CA MET A 100 10.14 4.51 -19.83
C MET A 100 10.11 4.49 -18.31
N GLU A 101 9.86 3.32 -17.71
CA GLU A 101 9.86 3.11 -16.27
C GLU A 101 11.24 3.43 -15.67
N ALA A 102 12.32 3.09 -16.39
CA ALA A 102 13.69 3.45 -16.04
C ALA A 102 13.96 4.97 -16.09
N LEU A 103 13.38 5.69 -17.07
CA LEU A 103 13.57 7.14 -17.23
C LEU A 103 12.67 8.00 -16.32
N LYS A 104 11.53 7.46 -15.84
CA LYS A 104 10.56 8.18 -15.00
C LYS A 104 10.91 8.25 -13.51
N GLY A 105 12.05 7.69 -13.07
CA GLY A 105 12.51 7.85 -11.68
C GLY A 105 11.58 7.27 -10.62
N LYS A 106 10.70 6.33 -10.98
CA LYS A 106 9.96 5.49 -10.05
C LYS A 106 9.92 4.08 -10.61
N LYS A 107 10.72 3.22 -10.00
CA LYS A 107 10.86 1.81 -10.34
C LYS A 107 9.49 1.14 -10.35
N SER A 108 9.04 0.64 -11.51
CA SER A 108 8.22 -0.57 -11.55
C SER A 108 8.98 -1.63 -12.35
N SER A 109 8.88 -2.86 -11.89
CA SER A 109 9.59 -4.03 -12.36
C SER A 109 8.57 -5.16 -12.31
N VAL A 110 7.55 -5.06 -13.17
CA VAL A 110 6.51 -6.10 -13.33
C VAL A 110 6.38 -6.55 -14.78
N ALA A 111 6.94 -5.82 -15.75
CA ALA A 111 7.06 -6.35 -17.11
C ALA A 111 7.90 -7.65 -17.17
N SER A 112 8.84 -7.86 -16.23
CA SER A 112 9.62 -9.09 -16.12
C SER A 112 8.92 -10.25 -15.39
N ALA A 113 7.76 -10.01 -14.77
CA ALA A 113 6.99 -11.05 -14.06
C ALA A 113 5.93 -11.72 -14.94
N LEU A 114 5.69 -11.17 -16.14
CA LEU A 114 4.75 -11.73 -17.14
C LEU A 114 5.37 -12.77 -18.07
N VAL A 115 6.69 -12.98 -17.99
CA VAL A 115 7.41 -13.97 -18.79
C VAL A 115 8.13 -14.91 -17.84
N GLY A 116 7.57 -16.11 -17.67
CA GLY A 116 8.32 -17.22 -17.06
C GLY A 116 9.59 -17.50 -17.88
N GLN A 117 10.58 -18.16 -17.27
CA GLN A 117 11.87 -18.48 -17.90
C GLN A 117 11.76 -19.22 -19.26
N ASP A 118 10.58 -19.75 -19.58
CA ASP A 118 10.26 -20.51 -20.79
C ASP A 118 9.32 -19.78 -21.79
N GLY A 119 9.05 -18.48 -21.63
CA GLY A 119 8.26 -17.71 -22.61
C GLY A 119 6.75 -18.00 -22.61
N THR A 120 6.25 -18.73 -21.62
CA THR A 120 4.80 -18.99 -21.45
C THR A 120 4.13 -17.84 -20.70
N THR A 121 3.11 -17.26 -21.32
CA THR A 121 2.22 -16.28 -20.70
C THR A 121 1.45 -16.96 -19.57
N LEU A 122 1.52 -16.43 -18.35
CA LEU A 122 0.72 -16.92 -17.22
C LEU A 122 -0.77 -16.61 -17.48
N THR A 123 -1.43 -17.49 -18.22
CA THR A 123 -2.89 -17.49 -18.52
C THR A 123 -3.71 -18.17 -17.42
N LYS A 124 -3.12 -18.40 -16.24
CA LYS A 124 -3.77 -19.12 -15.16
C LYS A 124 -4.57 -18.15 -14.30
N THR A 125 -5.87 -18.41 -14.17
CA THR A 125 -6.78 -17.71 -13.26
C THR A 125 -6.21 -17.70 -11.85
N ILE A 126 -6.12 -16.52 -11.25
CA ILE A 126 -5.56 -16.33 -9.91
C ILE A 126 -6.71 -16.46 -8.91
N ASN A 127 -6.71 -17.55 -8.12
CA ASN A 127 -7.73 -17.79 -7.10
C ASN A 127 -7.14 -17.67 -5.69
N THR A 128 -5.83 -17.88 -5.55
CA THR A 128 -5.15 -17.92 -4.26
C THR A 128 -3.92 -17.03 -4.23
N ILE A 129 -3.91 -16.08 -3.30
CA ILE A 129 -2.83 -15.13 -3.08
C ILE A 129 -2.27 -15.32 -1.67
N VAL A 130 -0.95 -15.38 -1.53
CA VAL A 130 -0.29 -15.40 -0.22
C VAL A 130 0.74 -14.30 -0.08
N PHE A 131 0.69 -13.59 1.05
CA PHE A 131 1.73 -12.68 1.47
C PHE A 131 2.78 -13.44 2.27
N ALA A 132 3.98 -13.56 1.69
CA ALA A 132 5.10 -14.25 2.28
C ALA A 132 6.06 -13.27 2.96
N CYS A 133 6.28 -13.45 4.26
CA CYS A 133 7.38 -12.81 5.00
C CYS A 133 8.14 -13.84 5.83
N ASP A 134 9.29 -13.46 6.38
CA ASP A 134 10.17 -14.40 7.08
C ASP A 134 9.48 -15.09 8.28
N ALA A 135 8.71 -14.34 9.07
CA ALA A 135 8.00 -14.84 10.25
C ALA A 135 6.51 -15.18 10.01
N GLY A 136 5.96 -14.83 8.84
CA GLY A 136 4.54 -15.02 8.51
C GLY A 136 3.54 -14.13 9.24
N MET A 137 3.97 -13.28 10.18
CA MET A 137 3.12 -12.33 10.91
C MET A 137 3.78 -10.95 10.92
N GLY A 138 2.98 -9.88 10.82
CA GLY A 138 3.46 -8.49 10.74
C GLY A 138 2.93 -7.75 9.49
N SER A 139 3.80 -7.02 8.82
CA SER A 139 3.46 -6.18 7.66
C SER A 139 2.80 -6.95 6.49
N SER A 140 3.10 -8.24 6.34
CA SER A 140 2.45 -9.15 5.39
C SER A 140 0.95 -9.38 5.66
N ALA A 141 0.53 -9.45 6.93
CA ALA A 141 -0.88 -9.60 7.31
C ALA A 141 -1.66 -8.31 7.04
N MET A 142 -1.03 -7.16 7.26
CA MET A 142 -1.60 -5.86 6.91
C MET A 142 -1.71 -5.67 5.40
N GLY A 143 -0.66 -6.02 4.65
CA GLY A 143 -0.67 -6.01 3.18
C GLY A 143 -1.75 -6.93 2.59
N ALA A 144 -1.89 -8.14 3.15
CA ALA A 144 -2.97 -9.05 2.80
C ALA A 144 -4.36 -8.45 3.04
N SER A 145 -4.54 -7.73 4.15
CA SER A 145 -5.81 -7.06 4.49
C SER A 145 -6.10 -5.87 3.56
N VAL A 146 -5.07 -5.09 3.20
CA VAL A 146 -5.19 -3.98 2.24
C VAL A 146 -5.55 -4.49 0.86
N LEU A 147 -4.82 -5.50 0.36
CA LEU A 147 -5.10 -6.10 -0.94
C LEU A 147 -6.49 -6.75 -0.97
N ARG A 148 -6.87 -7.49 0.07
CA ARG A 148 -8.21 -8.10 0.18
C ARG A 148 -9.33 -7.08 0.02
N ARG A 149 -9.21 -5.91 0.67
CA ARG A 149 -10.20 -4.82 0.50
C ARG A 149 -10.21 -4.27 -0.93
N LYS A 150 -9.03 -4.10 -1.55
CA LYS A 150 -8.92 -3.60 -2.93
C LYS A 150 -9.55 -4.56 -3.94
N ILE A 151 -9.25 -5.86 -3.86
CA ILE A 151 -9.81 -6.86 -4.78
C ILE A 151 -11.31 -7.07 -4.59
N GLN A 152 -11.81 -7.00 -3.34
CA GLN A 152 -13.25 -7.04 -3.07
C GLN A 152 -13.97 -5.85 -3.69
N LYS A 153 -13.40 -4.64 -3.55
CA LYS A 153 -13.94 -3.42 -4.16
C LYS A 153 -13.93 -3.49 -5.70
N ALA A 154 -13.02 -4.25 -6.28
CA ALA A 154 -12.92 -4.49 -7.73
C ALA A 154 -13.80 -5.66 -8.22
N GLY A 155 -14.60 -6.30 -7.35
CA GLY A 155 -15.50 -7.39 -7.75
C GLY A 155 -14.89 -8.79 -7.76
N PHE A 156 -13.69 -8.97 -7.19
CA PHE A 156 -13.02 -10.27 -7.05
C PHE A 156 -13.12 -10.83 -5.63
N GLY A 157 -14.33 -10.85 -5.07
CA GLY A 157 -14.57 -11.31 -3.69
C GLY A 157 -14.20 -12.78 -3.43
N ASP A 158 -14.20 -13.61 -4.47
CA ASP A 158 -13.92 -15.05 -4.39
C ASP A 158 -12.42 -15.38 -4.31
N VAL A 159 -11.54 -14.39 -4.56
CA VAL A 159 -10.09 -14.59 -4.52
C VAL A 159 -9.60 -14.65 -3.08
N LYS A 160 -9.00 -15.78 -2.70
CA LYS A 160 -8.52 -16.04 -1.34
C LYS A 160 -7.16 -15.39 -1.10
N VAL A 161 -7.12 -14.36 -0.26
CA VAL A 161 -5.86 -13.71 0.17
C VAL A 161 -5.49 -14.14 1.58
N THR A 162 -4.27 -14.64 1.76
CA THR A 162 -3.73 -15.10 3.06
C THR A 162 -2.32 -14.56 3.30
N ASN A 163 -1.75 -14.80 4.49
CA ASN A 163 -0.35 -14.54 4.80
C ASN A 163 0.28 -15.77 5.43
N ALA A 164 1.56 -16.01 5.15
CA ALA A 164 2.30 -17.16 5.69
C ALA A 164 3.79 -16.85 5.83
N ALA A 165 4.46 -17.62 6.70
CA ALA A 165 5.91 -17.59 6.79
C ALA A 165 6.52 -18.27 5.56
N ILE A 166 7.66 -17.77 5.06
CA ILE A 166 8.34 -18.38 3.90
C ILE A 166 8.66 -19.86 4.14
N SER A 167 9.01 -20.22 5.38
CA SER A 167 9.25 -21.60 5.80
C SER A 167 8.04 -22.51 5.63
N ASN A 168 6.82 -21.95 5.73
CA ASN A 168 5.54 -22.66 5.71
C ASN A 168 4.84 -22.55 4.35
N LEU A 169 5.48 -21.97 3.33
CA LEU A 169 4.92 -21.93 1.99
C LEU A 169 4.85 -23.33 1.37
N THR A 170 3.71 -23.60 0.77
CA THR A 170 3.44 -24.75 -0.10
C THR A 170 3.29 -24.26 -1.53
N ASP A 171 3.71 -25.05 -2.52
CA ASP A 171 3.61 -24.70 -3.95
C ASP A 171 2.19 -24.91 -4.49
N THR A 172 1.22 -24.27 -3.82
CA THR A 172 -0.22 -24.39 -4.07
C THR A 172 -0.88 -23.04 -4.34
N TYR A 173 -0.12 -21.95 -4.26
CA TYR A 173 -0.62 -20.60 -4.44
C TYR A 173 -0.47 -20.18 -5.91
N ASP A 174 -1.41 -19.39 -6.41
CA ASP A 174 -1.32 -18.87 -7.77
C ASP A 174 -0.44 -17.61 -7.82
N LEU A 175 -0.46 -16.79 -6.76
CA LEU A 175 0.36 -15.59 -6.65
C LEU A 175 0.94 -15.40 -5.24
N VAL A 176 2.22 -15.09 -5.17
CA VAL A 176 2.98 -14.84 -3.94
C VAL A 176 3.46 -13.39 -3.94
N VAL A 177 3.13 -12.66 -2.86
CA VAL A 177 3.60 -11.30 -2.62
C VAL A 177 4.64 -11.32 -1.50
N SER A 178 5.85 -10.85 -1.76
CA SER A 178 6.93 -10.83 -0.76
C SER A 178 7.72 -9.53 -0.79
N HIS A 179 8.44 -9.24 0.29
CA HIS A 179 9.38 -8.13 0.30
C HIS A 179 10.50 -8.40 -0.72
N ARG A 180 11.01 -7.35 -1.39
CA ARG A 180 12.06 -7.46 -2.42
C ARG A 180 13.24 -8.33 -1.98
N ASP A 181 13.69 -8.17 -0.73
CA ASP A 181 14.85 -8.89 -0.18
C ASP A 181 14.54 -10.37 0.16
N LEU A 182 13.27 -10.78 0.10
CA LEU A 182 12.81 -12.13 0.43
C LEU A 182 12.24 -12.89 -0.78
N THR A 183 12.07 -12.23 -1.92
CA THR A 183 11.41 -12.82 -3.10
C THR A 183 12.14 -14.05 -3.64
N ASP A 184 13.47 -14.06 -3.67
CA ASP A 184 14.22 -15.21 -4.18
C ASP A 184 14.01 -16.46 -3.30
N ARG A 185 13.91 -16.27 -1.98
CA ARG A 185 13.60 -17.36 -1.04
C ARG A 185 12.18 -17.88 -1.21
N ALA A 186 11.21 -16.99 -1.47
CA ALA A 186 9.83 -17.38 -1.75
C ALA A 186 9.72 -18.17 -3.08
N ARG A 187 10.43 -17.73 -4.13
CA ARG A 187 10.50 -18.41 -5.44
C ARG A 187 11.01 -19.84 -5.34
N GLN A 188 12.03 -20.08 -4.51
CA GLN A 188 12.56 -21.45 -4.29
C GLN A 188 11.53 -22.40 -3.68
N LYS A 189 10.60 -21.88 -2.86
CA LYS A 189 9.54 -22.68 -2.20
C LYS A 189 8.28 -22.84 -3.04
N THR A 190 8.02 -21.89 -3.94
CA THR A 190 6.79 -21.81 -4.74
C THR A 190 7.10 -21.50 -6.20
N PRO A 191 7.84 -22.38 -6.90
CA PRO A 191 8.27 -22.12 -8.27
C PRO A 191 7.10 -22.08 -9.27
N SER A 192 5.95 -22.66 -8.94
CA SER A 192 4.78 -22.66 -9.84
C SER A 192 3.92 -21.38 -9.75
N ALA A 193 4.11 -20.58 -8.70
CA ALA A 193 3.34 -19.37 -8.46
C ALA A 193 3.90 -18.16 -9.23
N ALA A 194 3.05 -17.18 -9.53
CA ALA A 194 3.50 -15.85 -9.92
C ALA A 194 4.09 -15.12 -8.70
N HIS A 195 5.13 -14.30 -8.89
CA HIS A 195 5.82 -13.61 -7.79
C HIS A 195 5.82 -12.10 -7.96
N VAL A 196 5.31 -11.38 -6.96
CA VAL A 196 5.30 -9.92 -6.90
C VAL A 196 6.15 -9.44 -5.73
N SER A 197 7.20 -8.68 -6.06
CA SER A 197 8.06 -8.04 -5.05
C SER A 197 7.54 -6.66 -4.65
N VAL A 198 7.47 -6.39 -3.35
CA VAL A 198 7.13 -5.07 -2.80
C VAL A 198 8.24 -4.54 -1.89
N GLU A 199 8.36 -3.22 -1.77
CA GLU A 199 9.31 -2.57 -0.83
C GLU A 199 8.63 -2.17 0.50
N ASP A 200 7.32 -1.94 0.48
CA ASP A 200 6.50 -1.71 1.67
C ASP A 200 5.18 -2.47 1.51
N PHE A 201 4.81 -3.25 2.54
CA PHE A 201 3.56 -4.00 2.54
C PHE A 201 2.34 -3.15 2.95
N MET A 202 2.52 -2.01 3.60
CA MET A 202 1.39 -1.16 3.98
C MET A 202 0.92 -0.32 2.80
N SER A 203 1.86 0.20 2.03
CA SER A 203 1.59 1.09 0.90
C SER A 203 2.44 0.72 -0.32
N SER A 204 1.91 -0.19 -1.14
CA SER A 204 2.53 -0.52 -2.42
C SER A 204 1.64 -0.14 -3.59
N PRO A 205 2.15 0.64 -4.58
CA PRO A 205 1.44 0.81 -5.85
C PRO A 205 1.25 -0.52 -6.59
N ARG A 206 2.08 -1.53 -6.27
CA ARG A 206 1.98 -2.91 -6.79
C ARG A 206 0.63 -3.57 -6.49
N TYR A 207 -0.13 -3.11 -5.51
CA TYR A 207 -1.44 -3.68 -5.20
C TYR A 207 -2.50 -3.33 -6.24
N ASP A 208 -2.40 -2.14 -6.82
CA ASP A 208 -3.29 -1.76 -7.91
C ASP A 208 -2.95 -2.58 -9.17
N GLU A 209 -1.66 -2.87 -9.40
CA GLU A 209 -1.20 -3.75 -10.46
C GLU A 209 -1.69 -5.21 -10.28
N ILE A 210 -1.75 -5.73 -9.06
CA ILE A 210 -2.33 -7.07 -8.79
C ILE A 210 -3.83 -7.09 -9.10
N VAL A 211 -4.56 -6.01 -8.80
CA VAL A 211 -5.99 -5.91 -9.14
C VAL A 211 -6.18 -5.89 -10.65
N GLU A 212 -5.35 -5.15 -11.38
CA GLU A 212 -5.38 -5.13 -12.85
C GLU A 212 -5.02 -6.52 -13.44
N GLN A 213 -4.07 -7.24 -12.85
CA GLN A 213 -3.78 -8.63 -13.23
C GLN A 213 -4.98 -9.57 -13.01
N LEU A 214 -5.76 -9.37 -11.94
CA LEU A 214 -7.00 -10.13 -11.72
C LEU A 214 -8.04 -9.84 -12.80
N GLU A 215 -8.19 -8.58 -13.22
CA GLU A 215 -9.10 -8.22 -14.32
C GLU A 215 -8.70 -8.90 -15.65
N GLN A 216 -7.40 -9.05 -15.89
CA GLN A 216 -6.88 -9.68 -17.10
C GLN A 216 -6.96 -11.22 -17.06
N THR A 217 -6.73 -11.84 -15.89
CA THR A 217 -6.64 -13.30 -15.73
C THR A 217 -7.97 -13.96 -15.35
N ASN A 218 -8.85 -13.24 -14.66
CA ASN A 218 -10.15 -13.74 -14.18
C ASN A 218 -11.34 -13.10 -14.94
N GLY A 219 -11.09 -12.10 -15.80
CA GLY A 219 -12.11 -11.35 -16.53
C GLY A 219 -12.64 -10.13 -15.77
N ALA A 220 -13.60 -9.40 -16.37
CA ALA A 220 -14.22 -8.23 -15.72
C ALA A 220 -14.97 -8.67 -14.45
N GLY A 221 -14.60 -8.09 -13.31
CA GLY A 221 -15.23 -8.40 -12.02
C GLY A 221 -16.73 -8.12 -12.04
N THR A 222 -17.51 -9.03 -11.45
CA THR A 222 -18.95 -8.82 -11.24
C THR A 222 -19.16 -7.79 -10.13
N ALA A 223 -19.73 -6.63 -10.47
CA ALA A 223 -20.17 -5.65 -9.47
C ALA A 223 -21.22 -6.27 -8.52
N PRO A 224 -21.26 -5.89 -7.24
CA PRO A 224 -21.99 -6.64 -6.23
C PRO A 224 -23.50 -6.37 -6.30
N ASP A 225 -24.30 -7.45 -6.25
CA ASP A 225 -25.65 -7.40 -5.70
C ASP A 225 -25.58 -7.23 -4.18
N ALA A 226 -26.52 -6.43 -3.67
CA ALA A 226 -26.65 -6.12 -2.26
C ALA A 226 -26.94 -7.38 -1.42
N VAL A 227 -26.14 -7.53 -0.35
CA VAL A 227 -26.35 -8.34 0.86
C VAL A 227 -26.69 -9.83 0.64
N ALA A 228 -25.67 -10.67 0.81
CA ALA A 228 -25.83 -11.96 1.46
C ALA A 228 -25.00 -11.93 2.75
N GLU A 229 -25.69 -11.57 3.84
CA GLU A 229 -25.29 -11.93 5.18
C GLU A 229 -25.30 -13.47 5.30
N ASP A 230 -24.15 -13.94 5.79
CA ASP A 230 -23.97 -15.08 6.68
C ASP A 230 -23.64 -16.48 6.10
N ALA A 231 -22.42 -16.89 6.39
CA ALA A 231 -22.08 -18.25 6.78
C ALA A 231 -21.24 -18.14 8.06
N ALA A 232 -21.96 -17.98 9.16
CA ALA A 232 -21.50 -17.98 10.52
C ALA A 232 -20.53 -19.14 10.78
N VAL A 233 -19.34 -18.80 11.30
CA VAL A 233 -18.82 -19.56 12.43
C VAL A 233 -19.55 -18.96 13.63
N GLU A 234 -20.34 -19.79 14.31
CA GLU A 234 -21.15 -19.38 15.44
C GLU A 234 -20.36 -18.46 16.40
N PRO A 235 -20.97 -17.36 16.88
CA PRO A 235 -20.46 -16.68 18.04
C PRO A 235 -20.63 -17.66 19.21
N SER A 236 -19.51 -18.19 19.72
CA SER A 236 -19.48 -18.57 21.11
C SER A 236 -20.02 -17.37 21.89
N GLU A 237 -21.04 -17.58 22.72
CA GLU A 237 -21.69 -16.56 23.54
C GLU A 237 -20.70 -15.54 24.08
N PRO A 238 -21.09 -14.26 24.26
CA PRO A 238 -20.26 -13.34 25.02
C PRO A 238 -20.02 -14.01 26.37
N SER A 239 -18.78 -14.45 26.59
CA SER A 239 -18.32 -14.87 27.89
C SER A 239 -18.63 -13.69 28.80
N GLU A 240 -19.68 -13.81 29.60
CA GLU A 240 -19.91 -12.97 30.77
C GLU A 240 -18.61 -13.01 31.57
N GLY A 241 -17.88 -11.89 31.52
CA GLY A 241 -16.48 -11.81 31.95
C GLY A 241 -15.50 -11.26 30.90
N GLY A 242 -15.95 -10.49 29.90
CA GLY A 242 -15.07 -9.78 28.98
C GLY A 242 -14.12 -8.84 29.73
N ALA A 243 -12.95 -9.34 30.11
CA ALA A 243 -11.90 -8.55 30.72
C ALA A 243 -11.54 -7.42 29.74
N GLU A 244 -11.82 -6.19 30.16
CA GLU A 244 -11.49 -4.99 29.43
C GLU A 244 -10.01 -5.01 29.06
N VAL A 245 -9.72 -5.04 27.76
CA VAL A 245 -8.37 -5.32 27.25
C VAL A 245 -7.39 -4.18 27.55
N LEU A 246 -7.89 -2.94 27.53
CA LEU A 246 -7.17 -1.75 27.94
C LEU A 246 -7.77 -1.28 29.26
N LEU A 247 -7.15 -1.64 30.38
CA LEU A 247 -7.57 -1.17 31.70
C LEU A 247 -7.19 0.31 31.87
N LEU A 248 -8.01 1.08 32.58
CA LEU A 248 -7.72 2.49 32.89
C LEU A 248 -6.36 2.66 33.60
N GLU A 249 -6.00 1.73 34.48
CA GLU A 249 -4.70 1.70 35.17
C GLU A 249 -3.50 1.43 34.25
N SER A 250 -3.74 0.93 33.02
CA SER A 250 -2.72 0.71 32.00
C SER A 250 -2.56 1.91 31.04
N ILE A 251 -3.18 3.05 31.36
CA ILE A 251 -3.14 4.28 30.56
C ILE A 251 -2.36 5.36 31.34
N VAL A 252 -1.27 5.85 30.75
CA VAL A 252 -0.42 6.91 31.31
C VAL A 252 -0.38 8.09 30.34
N LEU A 253 -0.90 9.25 30.76
CA LEU A 253 -0.97 10.44 29.89
C LEU A 253 0.33 11.25 29.82
N ASN A 254 1.21 11.05 30.81
CA ASN A 254 2.46 11.79 31.01
C ASN A 254 3.61 10.81 31.28
N GLY A 255 4.04 10.09 30.26
CA GLY A 255 5.13 9.13 30.33
C GLY A 255 6.46 9.76 30.71
N THR A 256 7.28 8.98 31.42
CA THR A 256 8.55 9.46 31.99
C THR A 256 9.76 9.05 31.17
N ALA A 257 9.62 8.06 30.28
CA ALA A 257 10.69 7.63 29.40
C ALA A 257 11.24 8.76 28.51
N ARG A 258 12.54 8.68 28.23
CA ARG A 258 13.25 9.60 27.32
C ARG A 258 13.98 8.88 26.20
N THR A 259 14.00 7.54 26.24
CA THR A 259 14.56 6.69 25.20
C THR A 259 13.54 5.63 24.79
N ALA A 260 13.67 5.08 23.58
CA ALA A 260 12.81 3.99 23.13
C ALA A 260 12.87 2.78 24.08
N ALA A 261 14.05 2.44 24.60
CA ALA A 261 14.21 1.35 25.55
C ALA A 261 13.45 1.59 26.87
N ASP A 262 13.53 2.80 27.42
CA ASP A 262 12.77 3.15 28.63
C ASP A 262 11.27 3.10 28.36
N ALA A 263 10.83 3.55 27.19
CA ALA A 263 9.41 3.55 26.81
C ALA A 263 8.85 2.13 26.60
N ILE A 264 9.65 1.22 26.04
CA ILE A 264 9.32 -0.22 25.95
C ILE A 264 9.17 -0.81 27.35
N THR A 265 10.08 -0.44 28.26
CA THR A 265 10.05 -0.91 29.64
C THR A 265 8.83 -0.38 30.38
N GLU A 266 8.52 0.92 30.25
CA GLU A 266 7.36 1.59 30.85
C GLU A 266 6.05 0.95 30.34
N ALA A 267 5.90 0.78 29.02
CA ALA A 267 4.74 0.12 28.43
C ALA A 267 4.61 -1.36 28.83
N GLY A 268 5.73 -2.10 28.91
CA GLY A 268 5.76 -3.50 29.31
C GLY A 268 5.41 -3.70 30.79
N GLN A 269 5.90 -2.82 31.67
CA GLN A 269 5.59 -2.85 33.10
C GLN A 269 4.10 -2.60 33.38
N LEU A 270 3.44 -1.75 32.58
CA LEU A 270 1.98 -1.58 32.66
C LEU A 270 1.23 -2.88 32.32
N LEU A 271 1.70 -3.64 31.33
CA LEU A 271 1.13 -4.95 30.99
C LEU A 271 1.35 -5.98 32.12
N VAL A 272 2.50 -5.93 32.79
CA VAL A 272 2.81 -6.78 33.96
C VAL A 272 1.92 -6.40 35.14
N ALA A 273 1.77 -5.12 35.43
CA ALA A 273 0.93 -4.60 36.51
C ALA A 273 -0.55 -4.97 36.30
N ALA A 274 -1.03 -4.91 35.06
CA ALA A 274 -2.36 -5.37 34.66
C ALA A 274 -2.55 -6.90 34.75
N GLY A 275 -1.49 -7.65 35.03
CA GLY A 275 -1.50 -9.12 35.05
C GLY A 275 -1.70 -9.75 33.66
N ALA A 276 -1.46 -8.99 32.58
CA ALA A 276 -1.59 -9.49 31.21
C ALA A 276 -0.43 -10.41 30.81
N VAL A 277 0.77 -10.14 31.33
CA VAL A 277 2.00 -10.86 31.00
C VAL A 277 2.87 -11.09 32.23
N GLU A 278 3.79 -12.05 32.13
CA GLU A 278 4.85 -12.23 33.11
C GLU A 278 5.99 -11.22 32.91
N PRO A 279 6.80 -10.91 33.95
CA PRO A 279 7.90 -9.95 33.84
C PRO A 279 8.89 -10.25 32.70
N ALA A 280 9.10 -11.53 32.37
CA ALA A 280 9.96 -11.95 31.27
C ALA A 280 9.50 -11.45 29.89
N TYR A 281 8.23 -11.09 29.73
CA TYR A 281 7.70 -10.56 28.47
C TYR A 281 8.32 -9.20 28.10
N VAL A 282 8.74 -8.40 29.09
CA VAL A 282 9.37 -7.09 28.83
C VAL A 282 10.70 -7.28 28.08
N GLU A 283 11.50 -8.27 28.46
CA GLU A 283 12.73 -8.62 27.73
C GLU A 283 12.43 -9.08 26.30
N ALA A 284 11.32 -9.81 26.10
CA ALA A 284 10.88 -10.19 24.77
C ALA A 284 10.45 -8.98 23.92
N MET A 285 9.86 -7.94 24.53
CA MET A 285 9.54 -6.69 23.82
C MET A 285 10.81 -5.98 23.34
N HIS A 286 11.85 -5.94 24.19
CA HIS A 286 13.17 -5.41 23.81
C HIS A 286 13.85 -6.22 22.71
N ALA A 287 13.82 -7.56 22.81
CA ALA A 287 14.36 -8.44 21.79
C ALA A 287 13.63 -8.25 20.44
N ARG A 288 12.31 -8.06 20.48
CA ARG A 288 11.52 -7.77 19.29
C ARG A 288 11.91 -6.44 18.65
N GLU A 289 12.04 -5.37 19.44
CA GLU A 289 12.44 -4.06 18.92
C GLU A 289 13.81 -4.11 18.23
N LYS A 290 14.78 -4.83 18.80
CA LYS A 290 16.13 -4.99 18.21
C LYS A 290 16.10 -5.65 16.83
N SER A 291 15.08 -6.45 16.53
CA SER A 291 14.95 -7.13 15.24
C SER A 291 14.45 -6.18 14.15
N ILE A 292 13.34 -5.47 14.41
CA ILE A 292 12.73 -4.50 13.52
C ILE A 292 12.03 -3.46 14.40
N SER A 293 12.21 -2.19 14.05
CA SER A 293 11.54 -1.07 14.72
C SER A 293 10.02 -1.28 14.79
N THR A 294 9.44 -1.08 15.96
CA THR A 294 7.98 -1.14 16.17
C THR A 294 7.28 0.21 15.95
N TYR A 295 7.98 1.20 15.39
CA TYR A 295 7.38 2.46 14.96
C TYR A 295 6.42 2.25 13.78
N MET A 296 5.22 2.83 13.86
CA MET A 296 4.12 2.59 12.91
C MET A 296 3.67 3.85 12.15
N GLY A 297 4.29 5.01 12.40
CA GLY A 297 3.91 6.28 11.77
C GLY A 297 2.99 7.13 12.66
N ASN A 298 2.81 8.40 12.28
CA ASN A 298 1.96 9.37 12.98
C ASN A 298 2.22 9.47 14.50
N GLY A 299 3.48 9.33 14.92
CA GLY A 299 3.86 9.41 16.32
C GLY A 299 3.60 8.14 17.14
N LEU A 300 3.16 7.04 16.52
CA LEU A 300 2.88 5.77 17.21
C LEU A 300 4.04 4.78 17.14
N ALA A 301 4.39 4.19 18.29
CA ALA A 301 5.14 2.94 18.38
C ALA A 301 4.31 1.86 19.10
N ILE A 302 4.45 0.61 18.65
CA ILE A 302 3.66 -0.54 19.16
C ILE A 302 4.59 -1.67 19.63
N PRO A 303 5.29 -1.50 20.75
CA PRO A 303 6.16 -2.56 21.26
C PRO A 303 5.35 -3.78 21.71
N HIS A 304 5.83 -4.95 21.34
CA HIS A 304 5.22 -6.26 21.62
C HIS A 304 6.31 -7.32 21.74
N GLY A 305 6.02 -8.43 22.44
CA GLY A 305 6.98 -9.51 22.60
C GLY A 305 7.26 -10.30 21.32
N THR A 306 8.32 -11.10 21.33
CA THR A 306 8.58 -12.07 20.25
C THR A 306 7.58 -13.23 20.29
N ASN A 307 7.56 -14.05 19.23
CA ASN A 307 6.66 -15.20 19.15
C ASN A 307 7.00 -16.30 20.18
N GLU A 308 8.27 -16.41 20.56
CA GLU A 308 8.76 -17.39 21.53
C GLU A 308 8.29 -17.07 22.95
N ALA A 309 7.92 -15.81 23.21
CA ALA A 309 7.43 -15.37 24.52
C ALA A 309 5.91 -15.53 24.69
N LYS A 310 5.21 -16.17 23.75
CA LYS A 310 3.75 -16.36 23.82
C LYS A 310 3.29 -17.06 25.11
N ASP A 311 4.07 -18.00 25.61
CA ASP A 311 3.74 -18.75 26.83
C ASP A 311 3.80 -17.88 28.10
N THR A 312 4.39 -16.68 28.01
CA THR A 312 4.44 -15.69 29.10
C THR A 312 3.25 -14.72 29.09
N ILE A 313 2.32 -14.87 28.13
CA ILE A 313 1.09 -14.07 28.04
C ILE A 313 -0.01 -14.81 28.81
N ARG A 314 -0.55 -14.18 29.85
CA ARG A 314 -1.64 -14.73 30.69
C ARG A 314 -3.01 -14.45 30.11
N ARG A 315 -3.16 -13.27 29.50
CA ARG A 315 -4.37 -12.83 28.80
C ARG A 315 -4.01 -11.74 27.79
N THR A 316 -4.90 -11.49 26.84
CA THR A 316 -4.77 -10.32 25.97
C THR A 316 -4.85 -9.03 26.81
N GLY A 317 -3.96 -8.08 26.52
CA GLY A 317 -3.85 -6.83 27.25
C GLY A 317 -3.16 -5.74 26.44
N LEU A 318 -3.53 -4.49 26.70
CA LEU A 318 -2.94 -3.29 26.12
C LEU A 318 -2.48 -2.34 27.23
N SER A 319 -1.41 -1.61 26.95
CA SER A 319 -1.02 -0.41 27.69
C SER A 319 -0.90 0.77 26.75
N PHE A 320 -1.10 1.98 27.27
CA PHE A 320 -0.95 3.21 26.51
C PHE A 320 -0.12 4.20 27.30
N VAL A 321 0.87 4.80 26.65
CA VAL A 321 1.67 5.89 27.22
C VAL A 321 1.76 7.03 26.21
N ARG A 322 1.43 8.25 26.64
CA ARG A 322 1.67 9.49 25.87
C ARG A 322 2.83 10.27 26.49
N TYR A 323 3.70 10.81 25.64
CA TYR A 323 4.85 11.62 26.04
C TYR A 323 4.68 13.08 25.61
N SER A 324 4.97 14.02 26.51
CA SER A 324 4.93 15.45 26.21
C SER A 324 6.02 15.88 25.21
N GLU A 325 7.14 15.16 25.20
CA GLU A 325 8.22 15.31 24.24
C GLU A 325 8.36 14.00 23.45
N PRO A 326 8.30 14.04 22.11
CA PRO A 326 8.44 12.82 21.32
C PRO A 326 9.79 12.15 21.56
N ILE A 327 9.76 10.84 21.77
CA ILE A 327 10.93 9.99 21.95
C ILE A 327 11.50 9.64 20.57
N ASP A 328 12.82 9.75 20.40
CA ASP A 328 13.47 9.25 19.19
C ASP A 328 13.40 7.72 19.13
N TRP A 329 12.75 7.23 18.09
CA TRP A 329 12.52 5.82 17.82
C TRP A 329 13.19 5.45 16.50
N ASN A 330 14.52 5.28 16.55
CA ASN A 330 15.37 5.01 15.39
C ASN A 330 15.26 6.11 14.30
N GLY A 331 15.36 7.38 14.69
CA GLY A 331 15.25 8.54 13.79
C GLY A 331 13.81 8.97 13.49
N LYS A 332 12.82 8.44 14.22
CA LYS A 332 11.40 8.76 14.07
C LYS A 332 10.82 9.23 15.40
N PRO A 333 10.09 10.34 15.45
CA PRO A 333 9.52 10.85 16.70
C PRO A 333 8.27 10.05 17.09
N ALA A 334 8.32 9.35 18.23
CA ALA A 334 7.18 8.65 18.83
C ALA A 334 6.63 9.44 20.02
N GLU A 335 5.37 9.84 19.94
CA GLU A 335 4.63 10.56 20.98
C GLU A 335 3.72 9.60 21.77
N PHE A 336 3.29 8.52 21.13
CA PHE A 336 2.37 7.53 21.67
C PHE A 336 3.01 6.14 21.60
N VAL A 337 2.98 5.43 22.72
CA VAL A 337 3.48 4.05 22.81
C VAL A 337 2.35 3.16 23.30
N VAL A 338 2.01 2.16 22.50
CA VAL A 338 0.96 1.18 22.83
C VAL A 338 1.60 -0.20 22.99
N GLY A 339 1.78 -0.63 24.24
CA GLY A 339 2.27 -1.97 24.53
C GLY A 339 1.19 -3.01 24.26
N ILE A 340 1.55 -4.11 23.61
CA ILE A 340 0.58 -5.16 23.25
C ILE A 340 1.03 -6.53 23.74
N ALA A 341 0.13 -7.19 24.45
CA ALA A 341 0.17 -8.62 24.74
C ALA A 341 -1.05 -9.29 24.11
N GLY A 342 -0.82 -10.18 23.14
CA GLY A 342 -1.89 -10.87 22.42
C GLY A 342 -1.90 -12.37 22.66
N ALA A 343 -2.95 -12.88 23.31
CA ALA A 343 -3.24 -14.31 23.33
C ALA A 343 -4.19 -14.64 22.16
N GLY A 344 -3.85 -15.63 21.33
CA GLY A 344 -4.74 -16.10 20.26
C GLY A 344 -4.99 -15.08 19.14
N LYS A 345 -6.20 -15.04 18.56
CA LYS A 345 -6.54 -14.22 17.37
C LYS A 345 -7.08 -12.82 17.72
N ASP A 346 -7.41 -12.55 18.98
CA ASP A 346 -8.18 -11.38 19.40
C ASP A 346 -7.40 -10.06 19.31
N HIS A 347 -6.07 -10.13 19.49
CA HIS A 347 -5.18 -8.97 19.39
C HIS A 347 -5.16 -8.31 18.00
N MET A 348 -5.51 -9.03 16.93
CA MET A 348 -5.57 -8.49 15.57
C MET A 348 -6.72 -7.50 15.37
N ALA A 349 -7.87 -7.77 15.98
CA ALA A 349 -9.02 -6.86 15.93
C ALA A 349 -8.69 -5.54 16.66
N LEU A 350 -7.98 -5.62 17.78
CA LEU A 350 -7.53 -4.47 18.57
C LEU A 350 -6.49 -3.64 17.84
N LEU A 351 -5.49 -4.29 17.23
CA LEU A 351 -4.49 -3.63 16.38
C LEU A 351 -5.13 -2.87 15.22
N THR A 352 -6.18 -3.43 14.62
CA THR A 352 -6.92 -2.77 13.54
C THR A 352 -7.59 -1.50 14.04
N LYS A 353 -8.22 -1.52 15.23
CA LYS A 353 -8.84 -0.34 15.83
C LYS A 353 -7.83 0.75 16.16
N ILE A 354 -6.72 0.38 16.81
CA ILE A 354 -5.63 1.33 17.11
C ILE A 354 -5.09 1.93 15.81
N ALA A 355 -4.80 1.11 14.80
CA ALA A 355 -4.33 1.61 13.51
C ALA A 355 -5.33 2.58 12.85
N GLN A 356 -6.64 2.33 12.93
CA GLN A 356 -7.66 3.23 12.39
C GLN A 356 -7.66 4.60 13.06
N VAL A 357 -7.50 4.66 14.38
CA VAL A 357 -7.38 5.91 15.14
C VAL A 357 -6.16 6.69 14.65
N PHE A 358 -5.01 6.02 14.52
CA PHE A 358 -3.76 6.68 14.11
C PHE A 358 -3.68 7.01 12.61
N LEU A 359 -4.60 6.54 11.78
CA LEU A 359 -4.74 6.97 10.38
C LEU A 359 -5.48 8.31 10.24
N LYS A 360 -6.28 8.69 11.24
CA LYS A 360 -7.09 9.92 11.22
C LYS A 360 -6.38 11.01 12.02
N THR A 361 -5.96 12.09 11.35
CA THR A 361 -5.28 13.21 12.00
C THR A 361 -6.10 13.84 13.13
N GLU A 362 -7.43 13.87 12.99
CA GLU A 362 -8.36 14.37 14.00
C GLU A 362 -8.35 13.51 15.27
N ASP A 363 -8.36 12.20 15.15
CA ASP A 363 -8.33 11.30 16.32
C ASP A 363 -6.97 11.33 17.01
N VAL A 364 -5.87 11.47 16.26
CA VAL A 364 -4.54 11.71 16.86
C VAL A 364 -4.52 13.05 17.61
N ALA A 365 -5.14 14.11 17.08
CA ALA A 365 -5.27 15.38 17.79
C ALA A 365 -6.10 15.23 19.08
N ARG A 366 -7.21 14.48 19.04
CA ARG A 366 -7.99 14.14 20.24
C ARG A 366 -7.15 13.39 21.28
N LEU A 367 -6.30 12.45 20.86
CA LEU A 367 -5.36 11.77 21.77
C LEU A 367 -4.34 12.72 22.39
N ARG A 368 -3.93 13.79 21.70
CA ARG A 368 -3.05 14.84 22.27
C ARG A 368 -3.77 15.71 23.29
N GLU A 369 -5.04 16.00 23.04
CA GLU A 369 -5.83 16.90 23.87
C GLU A 369 -6.47 16.22 25.07
N ALA A 370 -6.64 14.89 25.05
CA ALA A 370 -7.23 14.12 26.14
C ALA A 370 -6.50 14.39 27.47
N GLN A 371 -7.29 14.59 28.53
CA GLN A 371 -6.84 14.92 29.88
C GLN A 371 -7.08 13.77 30.87
N THR A 372 -7.84 12.74 30.48
CA THR A 372 -8.18 11.60 31.32
C THR A 372 -7.93 10.25 30.64
N ALA A 373 -7.77 9.20 31.45
CA ALA A 373 -7.58 7.84 30.94
C ALA A 373 -8.84 7.33 30.22
N GLU A 374 -10.02 7.73 30.70
CA GLU A 374 -11.32 7.41 30.15
C GLU A 374 -11.51 8.01 28.75
N GLU A 375 -11.05 9.25 28.52
CA GLU A 375 -11.06 9.87 27.19
C GLU A 375 -10.17 9.12 26.20
N ILE A 376 -8.94 8.75 26.62
CA ILE A 376 -8.04 7.95 25.80
C ILE A 376 -8.67 6.60 25.45
N GLN A 377 -9.22 5.91 26.45
CA GLN A 377 -9.85 4.62 26.27
C GLN A 377 -11.04 4.71 25.30
N ALA A 378 -11.88 5.74 25.42
CA ALA A 378 -13.01 5.97 24.53
C ALA A 378 -12.57 6.23 23.07
N ILE A 379 -11.53 7.04 22.88
CA ILE A 379 -10.97 7.31 21.54
C ILE A 379 -10.43 6.01 20.92
N LEU A 380 -9.68 5.22 21.69
CA LEU A 380 -9.10 3.95 21.22
C LEU A 380 -10.14 2.83 21.00
N ALA A 381 -11.28 2.88 21.70
CA ALA A 381 -12.38 1.93 21.52
C ALA A 381 -13.17 2.15 20.22
N GLY A 382 -12.98 3.30 19.54
CA GLY A 382 -13.74 3.69 18.35
C GLY A 382 -15.12 4.28 18.67
N GLY A 383 -15.30 4.82 19.88
CA GLY A 383 -16.53 5.52 20.27
C GLY A 383 -16.59 6.91 19.62
N ASP A 384 -17.39 7.03 18.56
CA ASP A 384 -17.87 8.34 18.12
C ASP A 384 -18.78 8.93 19.23
N LYS A 385 -18.57 10.21 19.54
CA LYS A 385 -19.62 11.07 20.09
C LYS A 385 -20.20 11.89 18.95
#